data_AF-A0AAP0EME6-F1
#
_entry.id   AF-A0AAP0EME6-F1
#
_cell.length_a   1.000
_cell.length_b   1.000
_cell.length_c   1.000
_cell.angle_alpha   90.00
_cell.angle_beta   90.00
_cell.angle_gamma   90.00
#
_symmetry.space_group_name_H-M   'P 1'
#
loop_
_entity.id
_entity.type
_entity.pdbx_description
1 polymer ?
#
loop_
_entity_poly.entity_id
_entity_poly.type
_entity_poly.pdbx_seq_one_letter_code
_entity_poly.pdbx_strand_id
1 'polypeptide(L)'
;MALLLALLIVCHTLFTTHLCSATDTITHNTTLSDGDTIVSNGGTFALGFFSPGNSRKRYIGIWYNKVSEQTVVWVANRANPINSSSSGLIRIDSRANLVIFDGNQTNPVWSNNVSIPITEITNSSSLFYKLLDSGNLVLVDENRVNRGSPVSSPVFLWQSFDWPTHTMLPGMKIGVNLKSGLNWTLTSWKSPDDPSIGDYSTWVDRSGPPEFFLRSGSRLIWRTGVWNNQQGWSGIPTLESENVLNYSFVNSPDEVSFSYTVYNTSIFSRFYLDDLGKIQRSVWRESGRRWDRFWEAPGDRCDNFGECGAFASCNPNDPWICSCLPGFEPKSPKDWNNLDRSQGCLRKRVCDNGDGFLRLSKIKIIEVMSFIDTFPMSFIEYMYVRKLARRLRKIKTRNNPTKWDPNIGIESVLNYGFVNNPDEVSFSYTRIQHFNFL
;
A
#
# COMPACT_ATOMS: atom_id res chain seq x y z
N MET A 1 66.69 -12.90 -4.88
CA MET A 1 65.89 -11.66 -5.10
C MET A 1 64.99 -11.77 -6.34
N ALA A 2 65.54 -12.09 -7.52
CA ALA A 2 64.76 -12.18 -8.77
C ALA A 2 63.60 -13.21 -8.74
N LEU A 3 63.80 -14.38 -8.13
CA LEU A 3 62.74 -15.40 -7.98
C LEU A 3 61.59 -14.94 -7.07
N LEU A 4 61.89 -14.16 -6.03
CA LEU A 4 60.91 -13.63 -5.08
C LEU A 4 60.06 -12.53 -5.71
N LEU A 5 60.69 -11.68 -6.53
CA LEU A 5 60.02 -10.67 -7.37
C LEU A 5 59.11 -11.33 -8.43
N ALA A 6 59.57 -12.39 -9.09
CA ALA A 6 58.75 -13.13 -10.05
C ALA A 6 57.53 -13.79 -9.39
N LEU A 7 57.69 -14.39 -8.20
CA LEU A 7 56.58 -14.96 -7.42
C LEU A 7 55.61 -13.89 -6.92
N LEU A 8 56.09 -12.71 -6.51
CA LEU A 8 55.23 -11.58 -6.12
C LEU A 8 54.45 -11.01 -7.31
N ILE A 9 55.07 -10.91 -8.49
CA ILE A 9 54.39 -10.45 -9.73
C ILE A 9 53.35 -11.47 -10.17
N VAL A 10 53.66 -12.77 -10.16
CA VAL A 10 52.71 -13.83 -10.49
C VAL A 10 51.58 -13.89 -9.45
N CYS A 11 51.88 -13.66 -8.17
CA CYS A 11 50.87 -13.55 -7.12
C CYS A 11 50.01 -12.28 -7.31
N HIS A 12 50.58 -11.15 -7.74
CA HIS A 12 49.84 -9.93 -8.05
C HIS A 12 48.97 -10.07 -9.30
N THR A 13 49.43 -10.79 -10.34
CA THR A 13 48.64 -11.07 -11.55
C THR A 13 47.59 -12.17 -11.33
N LEU A 14 47.80 -13.07 -10.35
CA LEU A 14 46.77 -14.01 -9.87
C LEU A 14 45.77 -13.35 -8.89
N PHE A 15 46.19 -12.30 -8.16
CA PHE A 15 45.32 -11.49 -7.29
C PHE A 15 44.63 -10.31 -8.01
N THR A 16 45.03 -9.98 -9.25
CA THR A 16 44.12 -9.31 -10.19
C THR A 16 43.11 -10.34 -10.69
N THR A 17 42.38 -10.94 -9.76
CA THR A 17 41.15 -11.67 -10.06
C THR A 17 40.28 -10.71 -10.86
N HIS A 18 39.83 -11.17 -12.03
CA HIS A 18 38.76 -10.56 -12.82
C HIS A 18 37.82 -9.74 -11.93
N LEU A 19 37.97 -8.40 -11.96
CA LEU A 19 36.88 -7.51 -11.61
C LEU A 19 35.86 -7.71 -12.74
N CYS A 20 35.09 -8.79 -12.66
CA CYS A 20 33.87 -8.94 -13.43
C CYS A 20 32.96 -7.84 -12.90
N SER A 21 33.03 -6.67 -13.54
CA SER A 21 32.06 -5.61 -13.28
C SER A 21 30.72 -6.19 -13.69
N ALA A 22 29.90 -6.55 -12.71
CA ALA A 22 28.54 -7.00 -12.99
C ALA A 22 27.84 -5.89 -13.78
N THR A 23 27.31 -6.24 -14.95
CA THR A 23 26.53 -5.31 -15.77
C THR A 23 25.21 -5.02 -15.07
N ASP A 24 24.67 -3.81 -15.26
CA ASP A 24 23.33 -3.42 -14.81
C ASP A 24 22.28 -3.57 -15.91
N THR A 25 22.67 -4.07 -17.09
CA THR A 25 21.83 -4.17 -18.28
C THR A 25 21.79 -5.56 -18.90
N ILE A 26 20.66 -5.88 -19.53
CA ILE A 26 20.44 -7.03 -20.41
C ILE A 26 20.11 -6.47 -21.79
N THR A 27 20.97 -6.74 -22.78
CA THR A 27 20.73 -6.38 -24.18
C THR A 27 20.20 -7.60 -24.96
N HIS A 28 19.73 -7.38 -26.19
CA HIS A 28 19.24 -8.46 -27.05
C HIS A 28 20.26 -9.59 -27.30
N ASN A 29 21.56 -9.26 -27.25
CA ASN A 29 22.63 -10.24 -27.46
C ASN A 29 23.13 -10.87 -26.15
N THR A 30 22.57 -10.46 -25.01
CA THR A 30 22.93 -10.97 -23.70
C THR A 30 21.95 -12.06 -23.29
N THR A 31 22.48 -13.14 -22.73
CA THR A 31 21.70 -14.22 -22.14
C THR A 31 22.22 -14.46 -20.73
N LEU A 32 21.32 -14.65 -19.77
CA LEU A 32 21.67 -14.97 -18.38
C LEU A 32 21.25 -16.40 -18.08
N SER A 33 22.18 -17.20 -17.59
CA SER A 33 21.96 -18.57 -17.14
C SER A 33 21.98 -18.64 -15.61
N ASP A 34 21.75 -19.82 -15.05
CA ASP A 34 21.94 -20.04 -13.62
C ASP A 34 23.36 -19.67 -13.15
N GLY A 35 23.42 -18.87 -12.07
CA GLY A 35 24.68 -18.34 -11.52
C GLY A 35 25.04 -16.95 -12.06
N ASP A 36 24.50 -16.56 -13.20
CA ASP A 36 24.66 -15.20 -13.72
C ASP A 36 23.76 -14.22 -12.97
N THR A 37 24.28 -13.01 -12.74
CA THR A 37 23.52 -11.92 -12.14
C THR A 37 23.83 -10.60 -12.84
N ILE A 38 22.85 -9.71 -12.85
CA ILE A 38 23.07 -8.29 -13.10
C ILE A 38 22.93 -7.54 -11.79
N VAL A 39 23.69 -6.48 -11.62
CA VAL A 39 23.73 -5.69 -10.38
C VAL A 39 23.48 -4.24 -10.74
N SER A 40 22.62 -3.57 -9.97
CA SER A 40 22.35 -2.14 -10.16
C SER A 40 23.65 -1.33 -10.05
N ASN A 41 23.75 -0.20 -10.74
CA ASN A 41 24.99 0.59 -10.82
C ASN A 41 25.63 0.92 -9.45
N GLY A 42 24.83 1.31 -8.45
CA GLY A 42 25.27 1.57 -7.08
C GLY A 42 25.48 0.31 -6.22
N GLY A 43 25.29 -0.89 -6.78
CA GLY A 43 25.51 -2.17 -6.12
C GLY A 43 24.40 -2.60 -5.16
N THR A 44 23.29 -1.85 -5.06
CA THR A 44 22.26 -2.04 -4.02
C THR A 44 21.37 -3.23 -4.30
N PHE A 45 20.99 -3.46 -5.55
CA PHE A 45 20.10 -4.55 -5.96
C PHE A 45 20.79 -5.46 -6.97
N ALA A 46 20.44 -6.73 -6.95
CA ALA A 46 20.83 -7.70 -7.97
C ALA A 46 19.61 -8.45 -8.49
N LEU A 47 19.70 -8.91 -9.74
CA LEU A 47 18.72 -9.78 -10.38
C LEU A 47 19.40 -11.04 -10.90
N GLY A 48 18.73 -12.18 -10.73
CA GLY A 48 19.18 -13.47 -11.24
C GLY A 48 18.31 -14.64 -10.76
N PHE A 49 18.79 -15.85 -10.97
CA PHE A 49 18.14 -17.08 -10.50
C PHE A 49 18.36 -17.30 -9.00
N PHE A 50 17.33 -17.76 -8.29
CA PHE A 50 17.41 -18.17 -6.89
C PHE A 50 16.45 -19.32 -6.56
N SER A 51 16.74 -20.01 -5.45
CA SER A 51 15.87 -21.00 -4.83
C SER A 51 15.67 -20.63 -3.35
N PRO A 52 14.43 -20.38 -2.89
CA PRO A 52 14.18 -19.98 -1.51
C PRO A 52 14.29 -21.17 -0.56
N GLY A 53 15.06 -21.00 0.53
CA GLY A 53 15.20 -21.98 1.60
C GLY A 53 15.57 -23.38 1.09
N ASN A 54 14.73 -24.36 1.41
CA ASN A 54 14.91 -25.76 0.99
C ASN A 54 14.14 -26.13 -0.29
N SER A 55 13.59 -25.13 -1.00
CA SER A 55 12.80 -25.35 -2.20
C SER A 55 13.65 -25.91 -3.34
N ARG A 56 13.12 -26.92 -4.03
CA ARG A 56 13.70 -27.45 -5.28
C ARG A 56 13.20 -26.71 -6.52
N LYS A 57 12.52 -25.59 -6.33
CA LYS A 57 12.02 -24.75 -7.42
C LYS A 57 12.98 -23.59 -7.64
N ARG A 58 13.13 -23.19 -8.90
CA ARG A 58 13.95 -22.07 -9.34
C ARG A 58 13.10 -20.91 -9.84
N TYR A 59 13.49 -19.72 -9.44
CA TYR A 59 12.80 -18.48 -9.72
C TYR A 59 13.78 -17.40 -10.17
N ILE A 60 13.29 -16.43 -10.92
CA ILE A 60 13.96 -15.15 -11.14
C ILE A 60 13.45 -14.15 -10.13
N GLY A 61 14.37 -13.49 -9.44
CA GLY A 61 14.04 -12.45 -8.49
C GLY A 61 15.00 -11.29 -8.51
N ILE A 62 14.58 -10.21 -7.84
CA ILE A 62 15.42 -9.09 -7.46
C ILE A 62 15.60 -9.16 -5.95
N TRP A 63 16.81 -8.94 -5.46
CA TRP A 63 17.12 -8.92 -4.02
C TRP A 63 18.07 -7.78 -3.66
N TYR A 64 18.14 -7.44 -2.38
CA TYR A 64 19.18 -6.55 -1.87
C TYR A 64 20.54 -7.25 -1.94
N ASN A 65 21.46 -6.70 -2.72
CA ASN A 65 22.77 -7.29 -2.98
C ASN A 65 23.78 -7.01 -1.85
N LYS A 66 23.61 -5.90 -1.12
CA LYS A 66 24.46 -5.52 0.02
C LYS A 66 24.01 -6.11 1.36
N VAL A 67 22.87 -6.79 1.39
CA VAL A 67 22.30 -7.40 2.60
C VAL A 67 22.78 -8.84 2.67
N SER A 68 23.35 -9.24 3.82
CA SER A 68 23.94 -10.58 3.98
C SER A 68 22.91 -11.70 3.99
N GLU A 69 21.67 -11.39 4.37
CA GLU A 69 20.52 -12.29 4.27
C GLU A 69 19.86 -12.14 2.89
N GLN A 70 19.61 -13.26 2.20
CA GLN A 70 18.98 -13.23 0.87
C GLN A 70 17.55 -12.69 0.97
N THR A 71 17.40 -11.38 0.72
CA THR A 71 16.13 -10.66 0.86
C THR A 71 15.55 -10.36 -0.51
N VAL A 72 14.72 -11.26 -1.01
CA VAL A 72 14.06 -11.13 -2.31
C VAL A 72 12.89 -10.16 -2.21
N VAL A 73 12.82 -9.19 -3.13
CA VAL A 73 11.84 -8.09 -3.13
C VAL A 73 10.90 -8.14 -4.34
N TRP A 74 11.28 -8.86 -5.38
CA TRP A 74 10.46 -9.08 -6.57
C TRP A 74 10.74 -10.46 -7.17
N VAL A 75 9.73 -11.09 -7.77
CA VAL A 75 9.82 -12.44 -8.36
C VAL A 75 9.01 -12.49 -9.66
N ALA A 76 9.66 -12.81 -10.78
CA ALA A 76 9.03 -12.83 -12.09
C ALA A 76 8.09 -14.04 -12.26
N ASN A 77 8.65 -15.23 -12.28
CA ASN A 77 7.97 -16.49 -12.60
C ASN A 77 7.35 -17.16 -11.36
N ARG A 78 6.79 -16.36 -10.44
CA ARG A 78 6.25 -16.88 -9.17
C ARG A 78 5.10 -17.88 -9.33
N ALA A 79 4.32 -17.76 -10.40
CA ALA A 79 3.23 -18.69 -10.72
C ALA A 79 3.73 -19.98 -11.40
N ASN A 80 4.82 -19.88 -12.18
CA ASN A 80 5.36 -20.96 -13.02
C ASN A 80 6.86 -21.15 -12.73
N PRO A 81 7.21 -21.80 -11.60
CA PRO A 81 8.60 -22.09 -11.25
C PRO A 81 9.28 -23.03 -12.24
N ILE A 82 10.61 -22.93 -12.35
CA ILE A 82 11.44 -23.92 -13.05
C ILE A 82 11.78 -25.05 -12.07
N ASN A 83 11.75 -26.31 -12.53
CA ASN A 83 12.12 -27.46 -11.70
C ASN A 83 13.64 -27.56 -11.53
N SER A 84 14.13 -28.00 -10.35
CA SER A 84 15.57 -28.11 -10.04
C SER A 84 16.38 -28.96 -11.01
N SER A 85 15.75 -29.91 -11.70
CA SER A 85 16.41 -30.77 -12.68
C SER A 85 16.72 -30.06 -14.02
N SER A 86 16.29 -28.81 -14.17
CA SER A 86 16.38 -28.04 -15.41
C SER A 86 17.06 -26.71 -15.18
N SER A 87 17.98 -26.32 -16.07
CA SER A 87 18.60 -24.99 -16.04
C SER A 87 17.62 -23.92 -16.52
N GLY A 88 17.74 -22.71 -15.97
CA GLY A 88 16.99 -21.54 -16.43
C GLY A 88 17.80 -20.70 -17.41
N LEU A 89 17.08 -20.02 -18.31
CA LEU A 89 17.65 -19.06 -19.25
C LEU A 89 16.81 -17.79 -19.30
N ILE A 90 17.44 -16.62 -19.21
CA ILE A 90 16.81 -15.31 -19.44
C ILE A 90 17.40 -14.69 -20.69
N ARG A 91 16.55 -14.18 -21.59
CA ARG A 91 16.98 -13.36 -22.73
C ARG A 91 15.87 -12.41 -23.17
N ILE A 92 16.20 -11.51 -24.09
CA ILE A 92 15.19 -10.73 -24.81
C ILE A 92 14.75 -11.52 -26.05
N ASP A 93 13.44 -11.57 -26.34
CA ASP A 93 12.91 -12.16 -27.58
C ASP A 93 12.84 -11.14 -28.73
N SER A 94 12.43 -11.58 -29.93
CA SER A 94 12.31 -10.71 -31.11
C SER A 94 11.23 -9.61 -30.97
N ARG A 95 10.44 -9.64 -29.90
CA ARG A 95 9.36 -8.70 -29.59
C ARG A 95 9.66 -7.89 -28.31
N ALA A 96 10.94 -7.71 -27.98
CA ALA A 96 11.42 -6.92 -26.85
C ALA A 96 10.97 -7.43 -25.48
N ASN A 97 10.40 -8.63 -25.38
CA ASN A 97 9.99 -9.20 -24.11
C ASN A 97 11.20 -9.76 -23.38
N LEU A 98 11.26 -9.56 -22.07
CA LEU A 98 12.13 -10.35 -21.21
C LEU A 98 11.47 -11.70 -21.01
N VAL A 99 12.12 -12.75 -21.52
CA VAL A 99 11.57 -14.12 -21.50
C VAL A 99 12.44 -15.02 -20.64
N ILE A 100 11.76 -15.87 -19.86
CA ILE A 100 12.40 -16.89 -19.03
C ILE A 100 12.03 -18.27 -19.60
N PHE A 101 13.04 -19.08 -19.89
CA PHE A 101 12.88 -20.46 -20.33
C PHE A 101 13.37 -21.44 -19.26
N ASP A 102 12.77 -22.62 -19.25
CA ASP A 102 13.39 -23.80 -18.66
C ASP A 102 14.40 -24.43 -19.65
N GLY A 103 15.07 -25.50 -19.24
CA GLY A 103 16.11 -26.16 -20.03
C GLY A 103 15.62 -26.80 -21.33
N ASN A 104 14.30 -26.99 -21.51
CA ASN A 104 13.75 -27.46 -22.78
C ASN A 104 13.69 -26.35 -23.83
N GLN A 105 13.62 -25.08 -23.39
CA GLN A 105 13.58 -23.87 -24.23
C GLN A 105 12.50 -23.86 -25.33
N THR A 106 11.48 -24.71 -25.22
CA THR A 106 10.39 -24.80 -26.21
C THR A 106 9.34 -23.72 -25.97
N ASN A 107 8.89 -23.57 -24.72
CA ASN A 107 7.91 -22.57 -24.31
C ASN A 107 8.48 -21.75 -23.15
N PRO A 108 8.30 -20.42 -23.15
CA PRO A 108 8.71 -19.60 -22.02
C PRO A 108 7.83 -19.90 -20.80
N VAL A 109 8.45 -20.06 -19.63
CA VAL A 109 7.72 -20.19 -18.36
C VAL A 109 7.15 -18.85 -17.89
N TRP A 110 7.73 -17.74 -18.37
CA TRP A 110 7.29 -16.38 -18.10
C TRP A 110 7.75 -15.39 -19.18
N SER A 111 6.94 -14.35 -19.40
CA SER A 111 7.22 -13.20 -20.28
C SER A 111 6.48 -11.97 -19.74
N ASN A 112 7.00 -10.77 -19.97
CA ASN A 112 6.37 -9.51 -19.55
C ASN A 112 5.41 -8.89 -20.57
N ASN A 113 5.22 -9.52 -21.74
CA ASN A 113 4.19 -9.18 -22.74
C ASN A 113 4.20 -7.72 -23.27
N VAL A 114 5.37 -7.12 -23.42
CA VAL A 114 5.56 -5.80 -24.07
C VAL A 114 5.12 -5.82 -25.53
N SER A 115 5.53 -6.86 -26.29
CA SER A 115 5.12 -7.10 -27.67
C SER A 115 5.51 -6.01 -28.70
N ILE A 116 6.72 -5.43 -28.59
CA ILE A 116 7.24 -4.44 -29.54
C ILE A 116 8.24 -5.13 -30.50
N PRO A 117 7.99 -5.19 -31.82
CA PRO A 117 8.93 -5.81 -32.76
C PRO A 117 10.28 -5.08 -32.76
N ILE A 118 11.37 -5.81 -32.50
CA ILE A 118 12.72 -5.22 -32.47
C ILE A 118 13.14 -4.66 -33.84
N THR A 119 12.57 -5.20 -34.92
CA THR A 119 12.79 -4.71 -36.30
C THR A 119 12.30 -3.28 -36.53
N GLU A 120 11.39 -2.77 -35.70
CA GLU A 120 10.93 -1.37 -35.76
C GLU A 120 11.90 -0.41 -35.06
N ILE A 121 12.95 -0.93 -34.42
CA ILE A 121 13.96 -0.16 -33.69
C ILE A 121 15.18 0.02 -34.60
N THR A 122 15.53 1.26 -34.89
CA THR A 122 16.63 1.62 -35.80
C THR A 122 17.99 1.09 -35.35
N ASN A 123 18.19 0.91 -34.04
CA ASN A 123 19.37 0.28 -33.47
C ASN A 123 18.95 -0.67 -32.33
N SER A 124 19.04 -1.98 -32.54
CA SER A 124 18.66 -2.97 -31.53
C SER A 124 19.45 -2.87 -30.22
N SER A 125 20.64 -2.25 -30.22
CA SER A 125 21.42 -2.00 -29.01
C SER A 125 20.87 -0.85 -28.14
N SER A 126 20.02 0.01 -28.70
CA SER A 126 19.38 1.11 -27.97
C SER A 126 18.20 0.66 -27.09
N LEU A 127 17.80 -0.61 -27.23
CA LEU A 127 16.74 -1.23 -26.44
C LEU A 127 17.33 -2.28 -25.50
N PHE A 128 17.16 -2.08 -24.20
CA PHE A 128 17.68 -2.98 -23.18
C PHE A 128 16.85 -2.92 -21.90
N TYR A 129 16.94 -4.00 -21.12
CA TYR A 129 16.48 -3.98 -19.73
C TYR A 129 17.60 -3.44 -18.85
N LYS A 130 17.25 -2.57 -17.90
CA LYS A 130 18.19 -1.97 -16.95
C LYS A 130 17.67 -2.13 -15.53
N LEU A 131 18.51 -2.60 -14.61
CA LEU A 131 18.21 -2.64 -13.19
C LEU A 131 18.67 -1.34 -12.52
N LEU A 132 17.71 -0.52 -12.08
CA LEU A 132 18.00 0.76 -11.43
C LEU A 132 18.37 0.57 -9.95
N ASP A 133 19.03 1.56 -9.36
CA ASP A 133 19.38 1.57 -7.92
C ASP A 133 18.16 1.68 -6.99
N SER A 134 16.97 1.96 -7.54
CA SER A 134 15.71 1.83 -6.82
C SER A 134 15.24 0.37 -6.69
N GLY A 135 15.86 -0.56 -7.41
CA GLY A 135 15.40 -1.95 -7.56
C GLY A 135 14.38 -2.13 -8.69
N ASN A 136 14.06 -1.07 -9.44
CA ASN A 136 13.15 -1.15 -10.58
C ASN A 136 13.90 -1.68 -11.81
N LEU A 137 13.50 -2.84 -12.31
CA LEU A 137 13.89 -3.33 -13.62
C LEU A 137 13.01 -2.66 -14.69
N VAL A 138 13.62 -1.94 -15.63
CA VAL A 138 12.93 -1.16 -16.65
C VAL A 138 13.36 -1.55 -18.05
N LEU A 139 12.43 -1.51 -19.01
CA LEU A 139 12.75 -1.55 -20.44
C LEU A 139 12.90 -0.12 -20.96
N VAL A 140 14.09 0.19 -21.48
CA VAL A 140 14.45 1.51 -22.00
C VAL A 140 14.69 1.41 -23.50
N ASP A 141 14.18 2.39 -24.25
CA ASP A 141 14.58 2.70 -25.63
C ASP A 141 15.26 4.06 -25.63
N GLU A 142 16.58 4.10 -25.80
CA GLU A 142 17.37 5.33 -25.74
C GLU A 142 16.96 6.37 -26.80
N ASN A 143 16.34 5.93 -27.90
CA ASN A 143 15.85 6.86 -28.92
C ASN A 143 14.54 7.56 -28.49
N ARG A 144 13.83 7.01 -27.51
CA ARG A 144 12.58 7.57 -26.97
C ARG A 144 12.84 8.38 -25.71
N VAL A 145 13.09 9.67 -25.91
CA VAL A 145 13.22 10.64 -24.81
C VAL A 145 11.91 11.41 -24.63
N ASN A 146 11.52 11.67 -23.38
CA ASN A 146 10.35 12.50 -23.10
C ASN A 146 10.66 13.98 -23.42
N ARG A 147 10.30 14.42 -24.64
CA ARG A 147 10.56 15.79 -25.14
C ARG A 147 9.77 16.89 -24.39
N GLY A 148 8.83 16.53 -23.52
CA GLY A 148 8.03 17.47 -22.72
C GLY A 148 8.54 17.72 -21.31
N SER A 149 9.60 17.03 -20.87
CA SER A 149 10.18 17.21 -19.53
C SER A 149 11.40 18.14 -19.59
N PRO A 150 11.53 19.14 -18.71
CA PRO A 150 12.71 20.03 -18.65
C PRO A 150 14.01 19.28 -18.30
N VAL A 151 13.89 18.04 -17.81
CA VAL A 151 14.98 17.06 -17.66
C VAL A 151 14.71 15.93 -18.64
N SER A 152 15.65 15.62 -19.54
CA SER A 152 15.58 14.47 -20.47
C SER A 152 15.50 13.17 -19.67
N SER A 153 14.28 12.79 -19.30
CA SER A 153 14.01 11.56 -18.56
C SER A 153 13.69 10.45 -19.56
N PRO A 154 14.27 9.25 -19.39
CA PRO A 154 13.97 8.12 -20.24
C PRO A 154 12.49 7.75 -20.15
N VAL A 155 11.88 7.40 -21.28
CA VAL A 155 10.52 6.82 -21.29
C VAL A 155 10.66 5.33 -21.05
N PHE A 156 10.10 4.82 -19.95
CA PHE A 156 10.06 3.39 -19.68
C PHE A 156 8.93 2.75 -20.47
N LEU A 157 9.27 1.75 -21.29
CA LEU A 157 8.29 0.98 -22.07
C LEU A 157 7.63 -0.12 -21.22
N TRP A 158 8.32 -0.56 -20.18
CA TRP A 158 7.85 -1.50 -19.16
C TRP A 158 8.66 -1.32 -17.89
N GLN A 159 8.06 -1.61 -16.73
CA GLN A 159 8.75 -1.57 -15.45
C GLN A 159 8.25 -2.64 -14.47
N SER A 160 9.16 -3.23 -13.69
CA SER A 160 8.82 -4.21 -12.64
C SER A 160 7.97 -3.62 -11.52
N PHE A 161 8.10 -2.32 -11.25
CA PHE A 161 7.32 -1.61 -10.23
C PHE A 161 5.81 -1.59 -10.53
N ASP A 162 5.41 -1.79 -11.79
CA ASP A 162 4.01 -1.94 -12.18
C ASP A 162 3.45 -3.33 -11.88
N TRP A 163 4.31 -4.29 -11.54
CA TRP A 163 3.98 -5.68 -11.27
C TRP A 163 4.55 -6.11 -9.91
N PRO A 164 4.14 -5.47 -8.80
CA PRO A 164 4.65 -5.80 -7.48
C PRO A 164 4.39 -7.27 -7.09
N THR A 165 5.23 -7.81 -6.20
CA THR A 165 5.00 -9.12 -5.58
C THR A 165 4.47 -8.98 -4.17
N HIS A 166 5.27 -9.31 -3.16
CA HIS A 166 4.90 -9.23 -1.75
C HIS A 166 5.54 -8.01 -1.07
N THR A 167 6.51 -7.35 -1.70
CA THR A 167 7.27 -6.21 -1.15
C THR A 167 6.96 -4.92 -1.90
N MET A 168 6.91 -3.81 -1.16
CA MET A 168 6.88 -2.44 -1.64
C MET A 168 8.18 -1.73 -1.24
N LEU A 169 9.02 -1.46 -2.24
CA LEU A 169 10.26 -0.69 -2.11
C LEU A 169 9.98 0.83 -2.14
N PRO A 170 10.95 1.66 -1.71
CA PRO A 170 10.86 3.10 -1.89
C PRO A 170 10.64 3.48 -3.36
N GLY A 171 9.67 4.35 -3.63
CA GLY A 171 9.26 4.79 -4.96
C GLY A 171 8.23 3.87 -5.66
N MET A 172 7.94 2.69 -5.10
CA MET A 172 6.83 1.87 -5.59
C MET A 172 5.48 2.49 -5.20
N LYS A 173 4.44 2.12 -5.95
CA LYS A 173 3.05 2.47 -5.67
C LYS A 173 2.29 1.25 -5.20
N ILE A 174 1.30 1.46 -4.35
CA ILE A 174 0.16 0.56 -4.16
C ILE A 174 -1.12 1.32 -4.50
N GLY A 175 -2.10 0.67 -5.11
CA GLY A 175 -3.35 1.30 -5.55
C GLY A 175 -3.67 1.00 -7.00
N VAL A 176 -4.18 2.00 -7.72
CA VAL A 176 -4.75 1.81 -9.05
C VAL A 176 -4.52 3.02 -9.93
N ASN A 177 -4.09 2.75 -11.16
CA ASN A 177 -4.09 3.69 -12.26
C ASN A 177 -5.43 3.60 -13.00
N LEU A 178 -6.26 4.63 -12.90
CA LEU A 178 -7.60 4.66 -13.48
C LEU A 178 -7.60 4.77 -15.01
N LYS A 179 -6.55 5.36 -15.58
CA LYS A 179 -6.41 5.50 -17.04
C LYS A 179 -6.11 4.18 -17.75
N SER A 180 -5.17 3.41 -17.21
CA SER A 180 -4.74 2.13 -17.78
C SER A 180 -5.50 0.91 -17.22
N GLY A 181 -6.16 1.07 -16.07
CA GLY A 181 -6.76 -0.04 -15.33
C GLY A 181 -5.75 -0.89 -14.55
N LEU A 182 -4.48 -0.50 -14.52
CA LEU A 182 -3.43 -1.22 -13.80
C LEU A 182 -3.62 -1.13 -12.29
N ASN A 183 -3.56 -2.28 -11.60
CA ASN A 183 -3.61 -2.37 -10.15
C ASN A 183 -2.22 -2.69 -9.58
N TRP A 184 -1.71 -1.82 -8.73
CA TRP A 184 -0.49 -2.06 -7.96
C TRP A 184 -0.86 -2.73 -6.62
N THR A 185 -0.88 -4.06 -6.62
CA THR A 185 -1.34 -4.87 -5.50
C THR A 185 -0.21 -5.71 -4.92
N LEU A 186 0.06 -5.59 -3.62
CA LEU A 186 0.89 -6.57 -2.93
C LEU A 186 0.12 -7.86 -2.72
N THR A 187 0.78 -8.98 -2.99
CA THR A 187 0.27 -10.33 -2.74
C THR A 187 1.35 -11.16 -2.06
N SER A 188 1.00 -11.67 -0.87
CA SER A 188 1.86 -12.53 -0.03
C SER A 188 2.48 -13.68 -0.80
N TRP A 189 3.61 -14.17 -0.30
CA TRP A 189 4.08 -15.51 -0.62
C TRP A 189 3.18 -16.55 0.04
N LYS A 190 3.19 -17.78 -0.49
CA LYS A 190 2.39 -18.87 0.07
C LYS A 190 2.97 -19.40 1.38
N SER A 191 4.30 -19.37 1.50
CA SER A 191 5.05 -19.70 2.71
C SER A 191 6.47 -19.12 2.59
N PRO A 192 7.31 -19.15 3.64
CA PRO A 192 8.67 -18.61 3.57
C PRO A 192 9.55 -19.23 2.48
N ASP A 193 9.32 -20.52 2.16
CA ASP A 193 10.06 -21.28 1.15
C ASP A 193 9.30 -21.42 -0.20
N ASP A 194 8.10 -20.82 -0.33
CA ASP A 194 7.29 -20.88 -1.56
C ASP A 194 6.78 -19.49 -1.98
N PRO A 195 7.45 -18.84 -2.97
CA PRO A 195 7.12 -17.50 -3.42
C PRO A 195 5.91 -17.45 -4.36
N SER A 196 5.25 -18.58 -4.60
CA SER A 196 3.99 -18.62 -5.34
C SER A 196 2.93 -17.72 -4.70
N ILE A 197 1.84 -17.51 -5.45
CA ILE A 197 0.77 -16.58 -5.06
C ILE A 197 0.12 -17.10 -3.77
N GLY A 198 0.28 -16.36 -2.67
CA GLY A 198 -0.35 -16.65 -1.38
C GLY A 198 -1.78 -16.11 -1.28
N ASP A 199 -2.37 -16.29 -0.10
CA ASP A 199 -3.80 -16.03 0.12
C ASP A 199 -4.11 -14.56 0.45
N TYR A 200 -3.11 -13.80 0.87
CA TYR A 200 -3.27 -12.42 1.33
C TYR A 200 -2.89 -11.41 0.25
N SER A 201 -3.72 -10.37 0.11
CA SER A 201 -3.48 -9.26 -0.83
C SER A 201 -3.93 -7.91 -0.30
N THR A 202 -3.35 -6.84 -0.83
CA THR A 202 -3.84 -5.47 -0.62
C THR A 202 -4.97 -5.13 -1.58
N TRP A 203 -5.87 -4.24 -1.17
CA TRP A 203 -6.97 -3.76 -2.00
C TRP A 203 -7.22 -2.28 -1.73
N VAL A 204 -7.70 -1.54 -2.72
CA VAL A 204 -8.13 -0.15 -2.56
C VAL A 204 -9.65 -0.07 -2.75
N ASP A 205 -10.36 0.41 -1.74
CA ASP A 205 -11.76 0.82 -1.91
C ASP A 205 -11.83 2.31 -2.21
N ARG A 206 -12.73 2.66 -3.13
CA ARG A 206 -12.96 4.02 -3.64
C ARG A 206 -14.44 4.38 -3.61
N SER A 207 -15.25 3.59 -2.90
CA SER A 207 -16.68 3.83 -2.72
C SER A 207 -16.95 5.07 -1.84
N GLY A 208 -15.93 5.62 -1.20
CA GLY A 208 -15.92 6.88 -0.46
C GLY A 208 -14.53 7.54 -0.55
N PRO A 209 -14.09 8.29 0.47
CA PRO A 209 -12.68 8.66 0.59
C PRO A 209 -11.81 7.40 0.45
N PRO A 210 -10.76 7.38 -0.39
CA PRO A 210 -10.08 6.12 -0.65
C PRO A 210 -9.40 5.54 0.58
N GLU A 211 -9.52 4.23 0.72
CA GLU A 211 -8.93 3.47 1.81
C GLU A 211 -8.27 2.21 1.28
N PHE A 212 -7.20 1.77 1.93
CA PHE A 212 -6.54 0.51 1.61
C PHE A 212 -6.90 -0.56 2.64
N PHE A 213 -6.98 -1.78 2.17
CA PHE A 213 -7.36 -2.95 2.94
C PHE A 213 -6.35 -4.06 2.76
N LEU A 214 -6.20 -4.86 3.79
CA LEU A 214 -5.62 -6.20 3.70
C LEU A 214 -6.75 -7.22 3.73
N ARG A 215 -6.70 -8.21 2.84
CA ARG A 215 -7.72 -9.25 2.73
C ARG A 215 -7.11 -10.63 2.50
N SER A 216 -7.85 -11.66 2.89
CA SER A 216 -7.65 -13.05 2.46
C SER A 216 -8.87 -13.48 1.66
N GLY A 217 -8.70 -13.67 0.35
CA GLY A 217 -9.83 -13.83 -0.57
C GLY A 217 -10.83 -12.67 -0.45
N SER A 218 -12.07 -12.98 -0.06
CA SER A 218 -13.13 -11.97 0.18
C SER A 218 -13.16 -11.43 1.62
N ARG A 219 -12.43 -12.03 2.56
CA ARG A 219 -12.43 -11.63 3.97
C ARG A 219 -11.48 -10.46 4.18
N LEU A 220 -12.02 -9.33 4.65
CA LEU A 220 -11.21 -8.20 5.11
C LEU A 220 -10.54 -8.54 6.45
N ILE A 221 -9.26 -8.19 6.58
CA ILE A 221 -8.42 -8.47 7.75
C ILE A 221 -8.06 -7.16 8.44
N TRP A 222 -7.68 -6.15 7.66
CA TRP A 222 -7.27 -4.86 8.17
C TRP A 222 -7.66 -3.75 7.20
N ARG A 223 -7.79 -2.53 7.73
CA ARG A 223 -8.11 -1.30 6.97
C ARG A 223 -7.15 -0.20 7.39
N THR A 224 -6.53 0.53 6.46
CA THR A 224 -5.65 1.67 6.76
C THR A 224 -6.39 2.83 7.41
N GLY A 225 -7.70 2.95 7.21
CA GLY A 225 -8.43 4.17 7.52
C GLY A 225 -8.24 5.23 6.42
N VAL A 226 -8.86 6.39 6.64
CA VAL A 226 -8.77 7.54 5.73
C VAL A 226 -7.44 8.29 5.86
N TRP A 227 -7.04 8.95 4.78
CA TRP A 227 -5.85 9.79 4.71
C TRP A 227 -6.08 11.19 5.29
N ASN A 228 -5.14 11.66 6.10
CA ASN A 228 -5.05 13.04 6.59
C ASN A 228 -3.70 13.64 6.16
N ASN A 229 -3.73 14.77 5.46
CA ASN A 229 -2.52 15.43 4.95
C ASN A 229 -1.51 15.85 6.03
N GLN A 230 -1.92 16.00 7.30
CA GLN A 230 -1.04 16.37 8.41
C GLN A 230 -0.51 15.16 9.18
N GLN A 231 -1.32 14.10 9.32
CA GLN A 231 -1.04 12.97 10.24
C GLN A 231 -0.81 11.63 9.52
N GLY A 232 -1.06 11.56 8.21
CA GLY A 232 -1.01 10.34 7.42
C GLY A 232 -2.29 9.50 7.53
N TRP A 233 -2.15 8.18 7.49
CA TRP A 233 -3.27 7.24 7.57
C TRP A 233 -3.80 7.12 8.99
N SER A 234 -5.11 7.30 9.20
CA SER A 234 -5.70 7.22 10.56
C SER A 234 -5.56 5.87 11.27
N GLY A 235 -5.34 4.79 10.54
CA GLY A 235 -5.09 3.44 11.05
C GLY A 235 -3.61 3.04 11.06
N ILE A 236 -2.69 3.95 10.74
CA ILE A 236 -1.26 3.75 10.92
C ILE A 236 -0.82 4.81 11.91
N PRO A 237 -0.36 4.43 13.12
CA PRO A 237 0.08 5.41 14.10
C PRO A 237 1.18 6.28 13.50
N THR A 238 1.07 7.60 13.68
CA THR A 238 2.16 8.53 13.35
C THR A 238 3.32 8.20 14.28
N LEU A 239 4.29 7.42 13.80
CA LEU A 239 5.50 7.12 14.56
C LEU A 239 6.37 8.37 14.52
N GLU A 240 6.21 9.23 15.53
CA GLU A 240 7.01 10.47 15.71
C GLU A 240 8.52 10.19 15.80
N SER A 241 8.92 8.94 16.10
CA SER A 241 10.32 8.54 16.21
C SER A 241 10.93 8.27 14.83
N GLU A 242 11.58 9.32 14.32
CA GLU A 242 12.52 9.37 13.20
C GLU A 242 11.87 9.40 11.80
N ASN A 243 11.72 10.64 11.29
CA ASN A 243 11.39 11.05 9.92
C ASN A 243 12.35 10.44 8.87
N VAL A 244 12.35 9.12 8.71
CA VAL A 244 13.19 8.42 7.73
C VAL A 244 12.45 8.27 6.41
N LEU A 245 11.11 8.28 6.43
CA LEU A 245 10.26 8.13 5.26
C LEU A 245 9.50 9.41 4.92
N ASN A 246 9.35 9.69 3.62
CA ASN A 246 8.32 10.58 3.10
C ASN A 246 7.18 9.74 2.56
N TYR A 247 5.96 10.08 2.92
CA TYR A 247 4.76 9.46 2.37
C TYR A 247 4.12 10.37 1.32
N SER A 248 3.60 9.77 0.26
CA SER A 248 2.85 10.45 -0.78
C SER A 248 1.58 9.68 -1.10
N PHE A 249 0.46 10.38 -1.05
CA PHE A 249 -0.84 9.86 -1.42
C PHE A 249 -1.41 10.68 -2.56
N VAL A 250 -1.77 10.01 -3.65
CA VAL A 250 -2.40 10.60 -4.82
C VAL A 250 -3.87 10.15 -4.81
N ASN A 251 -4.77 11.12 -4.84
CA ASN A 251 -6.20 10.89 -5.06
C ASN A 251 -6.67 11.84 -6.17
N SER A 252 -6.73 11.33 -7.39
CA SER A 252 -7.07 12.08 -8.59
C SER A 252 -8.00 11.27 -9.50
N PRO A 253 -8.63 11.89 -10.51
CA PRO A 253 -9.43 11.15 -11.50
C PRO A 253 -8.64 10.10 -12.28
N ASP A 254 -7.31 10.24 -12.34
CA ASP A 254 -6.42 9.39 -13.14
C ASP A 254 -5.73 8.30 -12.33
N GLU A 255 -5.58 8.51 -11.01
CA GLU A 255 -4.78 7.66 -10.15
C GLU A 255 -5.22 7.80 -8.69
N VAL A 256 -5.36 6.66 -8.02
CA VAL A 256 -5.44 6.57 -6.57
C VAL A 256 -4.30 5.68 -6.09
N SER A 257 -3.30 6.26 -5.43
CA SER A 257 -2.10 5.50 -5.05
C SER A 257 -1.46 6.01 -3.76
N PHE A 258 -0.78 5.10 -3.08
CA PHE A 258 0.11 5.41 -1.98
C PHE A 258 1.54 5.00 -2.37
N SER A 259 2.50 5.86 -2.05
CA SER A 259 3.92 5.62 -2.24
C SER A 259 4.70 6.18 -1.07
N TYR A 260 5.96 5.75 -0.93
CA TYR A 260 6.86 6.33 0.04
C TYR A 260 8.28 6.41 -0.53
N THR A 261 9.08 7.33 -0.01
CA THR A 261 10.53 7.40 -0.27
C THR A 261 11.29 7.42 1.04
N VAL A 262 12.61 7.24 0.98
CA VAL A 262 13.51 7.29 2.14
C VAL A 262 14.39 8.53 2.00
N TYR A 263 14.54 9.34 3.05
CA TYR A 263 15.37 10.54 3.00
C TYR A 263 16.85 10.23 2.82
N ASN A 264 17.36 9.23 3.55
CA ASN A 264 18.73 8.76 3.44
C ASN A 264 18.76 7.41 2.71
N THR A 265 19.26 7.41 1.47
CA THR A 265 19.34 6.22 0.61
C THR A 265 20.30 5.14 1.13
N SER A 266 21.10 5.44 2.15
CA SER A 266 21.92 4.45 2.86
C SER A 266 21.09 3.55 3.79
N ILE A 267 19.85 3.95 4.11
CA ILE A 267 18.95 3.17 4.97
C ILE A 267 18.09 2.26 4.09
N PHE A 268 18.26 0.95 4.24
CA PHE A 268 17.37 0.00 3.59
C PHE A 268 16.11 -0.18 4.42
N SER A 269 14.99 0.31 3.90
CA SER A 269 13.65 0.15 4.48
C SER A 269 12.73 -0.45 3.42
N ARG A 270 11.87 -1.37 3.83
CA ARG A 270 10.84 -1.97 2.97
C ARG A 270 9.55 -2.19 3.74
N PHE A 271 8.42 -2.10 3.02
CA PHE A 271 7.17 -2.71 3.46
C PHE A 271 7.02 -4.04 2.75
N TYR A 272 6.54 -5.06 3.45
CA TYR A 272 6.21 -6.34 2.81
C TYR A 272 5.02 -6.99 3.48
N LEU A 273 4.27 -7.75 2.69
CA LEU A 273 3.16 -8.59 3.12
C LEU A 273 3.67 -10.01 3.28
N ASP A 274 3.68 -10.51 4.51
CA ASP A 274 4.12 -11.86 4.83
C ASP A 274 3.05 -12.93 4.52
N ASP A 275 3.44 -14.19 4.67
CA ASP A 275 2.61 -15.38 4.47
C ASP A 275 1.57 -15.61 5.59
N LEU A 276 1.62 -14.83 6.67
CA LEU A 276 0.67 -14.87 7.78
C LEU A 276 -0.40 -13.77 7.68
N GLY A 277 -0.35 -12.95 6.63
CA GLY A 277 -1.30 -11.87 6.43
C GLY A 277 -1.02 -10.66 7.32
N LYS A 278 0.25 -10.31 7.51
CA LYS A 278 0.67 -9.04 8.10
C LYS A 278 1.47 -8.21 7.12
N ILE A 279 1.14 -6.92 7.06
CA ILE A 279 1.98 -5.92 6.40
C ILE A 279 2.99 -5.43 7.44
N GLN A 280 4.27 -5.54 7.15
CA GLN A 280 5.32 -5.13 8.06
C GLN A 280 6.24 -4.10 7.42
N ARG A 281 6.66 -3.10 8.20
CA ARG A 281 7.80 -2.25 7.87
C ARG A 281 9.04 -2.81 8.54
N SER A 282 10.06 -3.10 7.75
CA SER A 282 11.36 -3.54 8.25
C SER A 282 12.47 -2.61 7.79
N VAL A 283 13.47 -2.42 8.65
CA VAL A 283 14.67 -1.65 8.35
C VAL A 283 15.90 -2.50 8.63
N TRP A 284 16.86 -2.50 7.71
CA TRP A 284 18.10 -3.25 7.86
C TRP A 284 19.01 -2.58 8.89
N ARG A 285 19.43 -3.33 9.92
CA ARG A 285 20.41 -2.89 10.90
C ARG A 285 21.74 -3.57 10.64
N GLU A 286 22.73 -2.78 10.22
CA GLU A 286 24.07 -3.30 9.88
C GLU A 286 24.78 -3.92 11.08
N SER A 287 24.71 -3.30 12.27
CA SER A 287 25.38 -3.80 13.48
C SER A 287 24.89 -5.18 13.92
N GLY A 288 23.64 -5.54 13.61
CA GLY A 288 23.05 -6.84 13.93
C GLY A 288 22.93 -7.77 12.72
N ARG A 289 23.29 -7.31 11.52
CA ARG A 289 23.08 -7.99 10.23
C ARG A 289 21.70 -8.65 10.13
N ARG A 290 20.66 -7.89 10.45
CA ARG A 290 19.28 -8.37 10.47
C ARG A 290 18.28 -7.29 10.10
N TRP A 291 17.12 -7.71 9.65
CA TRP A 291 15.94 -6.86 9.54
C TRP A 291 15.29 -6.66 10.90
N ASP A 292 15.21 -5.41 11.36
CA ASP A 292 14.40 -5.06 12.51
C ASP A 292 13.00 -4.68 12.05
N ARG A 293 11.98 -5.28 12.68
CA ARG A 293 10.58 -4.91 12.47
C ARG A 293 10.27 -3.62 13.22
N PHE A 294 9.94 -2.56 12.48
CA PHE A 294 9.59 -1.25 13.02
C PHE A 294 8.08 -1.10 13.27
N TRP A 295 7.28 -1.73 12.43
CA TRP A 295 5.83 -1.63 12.48
C TRP A 295 5.19 -2.83 11.80
N GLU A 296 3.99 -3.20 12.22
CA GLU A 296 3.15 -4.19 11.54
C GLU A 296 1.67 -3.86 11.64
N ALA A 297 0.89 -4.36 10.67
CA ALA A 297 -0.56 -4.35 10.68
C ALA A 297 -1.12 -5.70 10.18
N PRO A 298 -2.14 -6.27 10.85
CA PRO A 298 -2.66 -5.86 12.17
C PRO A 298 -1.59 -5.94 13.27
N GLY A 299 -1.49 -4.90 14.10
CA GLY A 299 -0.53 -4.84 15.21
C GLY A 299 -1.08 -5.38 16.52
N ASP A 300 -2.38 -5.21 16.74
CA ASP A 300 -3.11 -5.74 17.89
C ASP A 300 -4.49 -6.28 17.48
N ARG A 301 -5.26 -6.71 18.47
CA ARG A 301 -6.58 -7.30 18.24
C ARG A 301 -7.60 -6.30 17.67
N CYS A 302 -7.49 -5.02 18.02
CA CYS A 302 -8.39 -3.95 17.56
C CYS A 302 -8.13 -3.49 16.13
N ASP A 303 -6.95 -3.79 15.60
CA ASP A 303 -6.66 -3.58 14.19
C ASP A 303 -7.42 -4.55 13.27
N ASN A 304 -7.84 -5.72 13.79
CA ASN A 304 -8.62 -6.67 13.00
C ASN A 304 -9.94 -6.04 12.56
N PHE A 305 -10.22 -6.14 11.27
CA PHE A 305 -11.41 -5.59 10.67
C PHE A 305 -12.66 -6.24 11.29
N GLY A 306 -13.53 -5.40 11.87
CA GLY A 306 -14.78 -5.85 12.48
C GLY A 306 -14.63 -6.56 13.83
N GLU A 307 -13.53 -6.36 14.56
CA GLU A 307 -13.34 -6.94 15.91
C GLU A 307 -14.50 -6.57 16.86
N CYS A 308 -14.93 -5.32 16.83
CA CYS A 308 -16.12 -4.86 17.54
C CYS A 308 -17.24 -4.57 16.54
N GLY A 309 -18.47 -4.98 16.89
CA GLY A 309 -19.65 -4.70 16.08
C GLY A 309 -20.00 -3.22 15.99
N ALA A 310 -20.99 -2.90 15.16
CA ALA A 310 -21.39 -1.52 14.88
C ALA A 310 -21.66 -0.68 16.16
N PHE A 311 -21.25 0.58 16.14
CA PHE A 311 -21.39 1.54 17.26
C PHE A 311 -20.69 1.12 18.58
N ALA A 312 -19.74 0.20 18.50
CA ALA A 312 -18.78 -0.08 19.56
C ALA A 312 -17.38 0.42 19.16
N SER A 313 -16.58 0.79 20.15
CA SER A 313 -15.16 1.10 20.00
C SER A 313 -14.30 -0.05 20.50
N CYS A 314 -13.13 -0.24 19.89
CA CYS A 314 -12.13 -1.20 20.33
C CYS A 314 -10.97 -0.48 21.02
N ASN A 315 -10.55 -0.96 22.20
CA ASN A 315 -9.37 -0.51 22.92
C ASN A 315 -8.58 -1.73 23.42
N PRO A 316 -7.36 -1.97 22.92
CA PRO A 316 -6.58 -3.15 23.30
C PRO A 316 -6.12 -3.12 24.77
N ASN A 317 -6.18 -1.96 25.44
CA ASN A 317 -5.83 -1.79 26.85
C ASN A 317 -7.04 -1.98 27.79
N ASP A 318 -8.25 -2.10 27.25
CA ASP A 318 -9.46 -2.37 28.05
C ASP A 318 -9.61 -3.89 28.25
N PRO A 319 -9.84 -4.39 29.48
CA PRO A 319 -10.10 -5.81 29.73
C PRO A 319 -11.21 -6.42 28.87
N TRP A 320 -12.21 -5.61 28.49
CA TRP A 320 -13.33 -6.06 27.67
C TRP A 320 -13.12 -5.88 26.17
N ILE A 321 -12.05 -5.18 25.77
CA ILE A 321 -11.65 -4.80 24.41
C ILE A 321 -12.69 -3.93 23.68
N CYS A 322 -13.93 -4.38 23.59
CA CYS A 322 -15.05 -3.69 22.96
C CYS A 322 -15.98 -3.06 24.00
N SER A 323 -16.23 -1.77 23.82
CA SER A 323 -17.17 -0.99 24.63
C SER A 323 -18.14 -0.25 23.72
N CYS A 324 -19.43 -0.21 24.08
CA CYS A 324 -20.40 0.61 23.35
C CYS A 324 -20.02 2.09 23.44
N LEU A 325 -20.21 2.81 22.33
CA LEU A 325 -20.02 4.27 22.35
C LEU A 325 -20.99 4.91 23.35
N PRO A 326 -20.65 6.07 23.95
CA PRO A 326 -21.54 6.74 24.88
C PRO A 326 -22.91 7.06 24.24
N GLY A 327 -23.99 6.77 24.96
CA GLY A 327 -25.36 6.86 24.43
C GLY A 327 -25.84 5.60 23.71
N PHE A 328 -25.03 4.55 23.64
CA PHE A 328 -25.38 3.24 23.10
C PHE A 328 -25.33 2.15 24.17
N GLU A 329 -26.05 1.06 23.94
CA GLU A 329 -26.09 -0.14 24.79
C GLU A 329 -26.01 -1.41 23.94
N PRO A 330 -25.58 -2.56 24.51
CA PRO A 330 -25.44 -3.80 23.75
C PRO A 330 -26.77 -4.21 23.11
N LYS A 331 -26.72 -4.54 21.81
CA LYS A 331 -27.89 -5.05 21.08
C LYS A 331 -28.44 -6.35 21.69
N SER A 332 -27.54 -7.20 22.17
CA SER A 332 -27.84 -8.43 22.89
C SER A 332 -27.01 -8.47 24.18
N PRO A 333 -27.59 -8.12 25.34
CA PRO A 333 -26.87 -8.17 26.61
C PRO A 333 -26.34 -9.56 26.96
N LYS A 334 -27.04 -10.61 26.53
CA LYS A 334 -26.62 -12.01 26.75
C LYS A 334 -25.33 -12.33 26.00
N ASP A 335 -25.31 -12.07 24.69
CA ASP A 335 -24.11 -12.32 23.86
C ASP A 335 -22.98 -11.42 24.32
N TRP A 336 -23.32 -10.18 24.71
CA TRP A 336 -22.37 -9.27 25.30
C TRP A 336 -21.76 -9.85 26.58
N ASN A 337 -22.53 -10.40 27.51
CA ASN A 337 -21.94 -10.99 28.72
C ASN A 337 -21.09 -12.25 28.43
N ASN A 338 -21.29 -12.90 27.28
CA ASN A 338 -20.50 -14.05 26.81
C ASN A 338 -19.31 -13.68 25.91
N LEU A 339 -18.87 -12.42 25.92
CA LEU A 339 -17.75 -11.91 25.10
C LEU A 339 -17.98 -11.91 23.58
N ASP A 340 -19.19 -12.20 23.09
CA ASP A 340 -19.57 -11.97 21.69
C ASP A 340 -20.04 -10.52 21.51
N ARG A 341 -19.31 -9.78 20.68
CA ARG A 341 -19.51 -8.35 20.40
C ARG A 341 -19.93 -8.08 18.97
N SER A 342 -20.11 -9.13 18.16
CA SER A 342 -20.36 -9.05 16.73
C SER A 342 -21.63 -8.28 16.39
N GLN A 343 -22.66 -8.38 17.24
CA GLN A 343 -23.94 -7.70 17.08
C GLN A 343 -23.89 -6.19 17.34
N GLY A 344 -22.79 -5.69 17.93
CA GLY A 344 -22.60 -4.27 18.24
C GLY A 344 -23.61 -3.72 19.24
N CYS A 345 -23.88 -2.42 19.10
CA CYS A 345 -24.68 -1.64 20.04
C CYS A 345 -25.85 -0.93 19.34
N LEU A 346 -26.88 -0.63 20.11
CA LEU A 346 -28.04 0.18 19.70
C LEU A 346 -28.07 1.47 20.50
N ARG A 347 -28.60 2.53 19.88
CA ARG A 347 -28.79 3.82 20.57
C ARG A 347 -29.77 3.62 21.73
N LYS A 348 -29.40 4.05 22.93
CA LYS A 348 -30.28 4.06 24.10
C LYS A 348 -31.54 4.85 23.75
N ARG A 349 -32.71 4.37 24.17
CA ARG A 349 -33.96 5.11 24.03
C ARG A 349 -33.92 6.31 24.99
N VAL A 350 -33.63 7.49 24.46
CA VAL A 350 -33.73 8.75 25.19
C VAL A 350 -34.99 9.47 24.70
N CYS A 351 -35.96 9.68 25.59
CA CYS A 351 -37.12 10.52 25.33
C CYS A 351 -36.72 11.99 25.54
N ASP A 352 -36.83 12.77 24.46
CA ASP A 352 -36.92 14.23 24.32
C ASP A 352 -35.90 15.16 25.03
N ASN A 353 -35.04 15.79 24.22
CA ASN A 353 -34.78 17.24 24.18
C ASN A 353 -33.88 17.60 22.96
N GLY A 354 -34.28 17.18 21.76
CA GLY A 354 -33.52 17.37 20.53
C GLY A 354 -32.35 16.40 20.37
N ASP A 355 -31.88 16.22 19.13
CA ASP A 355 -30.66 15.48 18.86
C ASP A 355 -29.42 16.36 19.09
N GLY A 356 -28.38 15.77 19.68
CA GLY A 356 -27.07 16.40 19.87
C GLY A 356 -25.95 15.46 19.44
N PHE A 357 -24.74 16.01 19.32
CA PHE A 357 -23.54 15.26 18.95
C PHE A 357 -22.58 15.18 20.14
N LEU A 358 -21.98 14.01 20.34
CA LEU A 358 -20.87 13.84 21.27
C LEU A 358 -19.57 13.76 20.49
N ARG A 359 -18.61 14.63 20.84
CA ARG A 359 -17.26 14.59 20.28
C ARG A 359 -16.51 13.41 20.90
N LEU A 360 -16.01 12.53 20.04
CA LEU A 360 -15.09 11.47 20.42
C LEU A 360 -13.66 11.88 20.05
N SER A 361 -12.68 11.45 20.84
CA SER A 361 -11.27 11.79 20.64
C SER A 361 -10.42 10.52 20.59
N LYS A 362 -9.28 10.59 19.86
CA LYS A 362 -8.33 9.47 19.70
C LYS A 362 -8.99 8.20 19.10
N ILE A 363 -9.85 8.38 18.10
CA ILE A 363 -10.52 7.28 17.40
C ILE A 363 -10.04 7.21 15.96
N LYS A 364 -9.76 5.99 15.48
CA LYS A 364 -9.64 5.68 14.06
C LYS A 364 -11.00 5.88 13.39
N ILE A 365 -11.07 6.80 12.44
CA ILE A 365 -12.31 7.22 11.78
C ILE A 365 -13.05 5.99 11.21
N ILE A 366 -14.37 5.95 11.42
CA ILE A 366 -15.26 4.85 11.01
C ILE A 366 -15.26 4.72 9.47
N GLU A 367 -15.69 3.58 8.93
CA GLU A 367 -15.92 3.42 7.49
C GLU A 367 -16.86 4.51 6.95
N VAL A 368 -16.34 5.30 6.00
CA VAL A 368 -17.09 6.42 5.42
C VAL A 368 -17.69 5.94 4.10
N MET A 369 -18.89 5.37 4.17
CA MET A 369 -19.66 5.10 2.96
C MET A 369 -20.14 6.42 2.35
N SER A 370 -19.47 6.85 1.27
CA SER A 370 -19.90 7.86 0.29
C SER A 370 -20.74 9.01 0.84
N PHE A 371 -20.26 9.78 1.81
CA PHE A 371 -20.78 11.14 1.98
C PHE A 371 -19.78 11.91 2.82
N ILE A 372 -19.39 13.07 2.31
CA ILE A 372 -18.77 14.19 3.04
C ILE A 372 -17.24 14.29 2.90
N ASP A 373 -16.77 14.79 1.75
CA ASP A 373 -15.39 15.32 1.63
C ASP A 373 -15.35 16.82 1.27
N THR A 374 -16.49 17.48 1.09
CA THR A 374 -16.55 18.83 0.50
C THR A 374 -17.05 19.92 1.43
N PHE A 375 -17.23 19.64 2.73
CA PHE A 375 -17.90 20.59 3.62
C PHE A 375 -17.22 20.71 5.00
N PRO A 376 -17.15 21.92 5.58
CA PRO A 376 -16.68 22.10 6.96
C PRO A 376 -17.61 21.37 7.95
N MET A 377 -17.08 20.89 9.08
CA MET A 377 -17.84 20.12 10.10
C MET A 377 -19.17 20.75 10.48
N SER A 378 -19.24 22.08 10.61
CA SER A 378 -20.49 22.82 10.87
C SER A 378 -21.55 22.62 9.77
N PHE A 379 -21.13 22.56 8.51
CA PHE A 379 -22.01 22.31 7.37
C PHE A 379 -22.39 20.82 7.26
N ILE A 380 -21.51 19.92 7.67
CA ILE A 380 -21.78 18.48 7.77
C ILE A 380 -22.85 18.20 8.81
N GLU A 381 -22.67 18.75 10.01
CA GLU A 381 -23.64 18.69 11.11
C GLU A 381 -24.98 19.29 10.66
N TYR A 382 -24.96 20.46 10.00
CA TYR A 382 -26.15 21.08 9.43
C TYR A 382 -26.86 20.21 8.38
N MET A 383 -26.12 19.60 7.44
CA MET A 383 -26.68 18.71 6.43
C MET A 383 -27.29 17.46 7.07
N TYR A 384 -26.63 16.89 8.07
CA TYR A 384 -27.13 15.73 8.81
C TYR A 384 -28.44 16.07 9.53
N VAL A 385 -28.48 17.18 10.27
CA VAL A 385 -29.67 17.68 10.95
C VAL A 385 -30.79 17.97 9.95
N ARG A 386 -30.51 18.57 8.79
CA ARG A 386 -31.51 18.79 7.73
C ARG A 386 -32.05 17.49 7.13
N LYS A 387 -31.19 16.49 6.90
CA LYS A 387 -31.59 15.18 6.36
C LYS A 387 -32.45 14.42 7.36
N LEU A 388 -32.11 14.50 8.64
CA LEU A 388 -32.90 13.97 9.75
C LEU A 388 -34.26 14.67 9.86
N ALA A 389 -34.29 16.01 9.81
CA ALA A 389 -35.52 16.79 9.79
C ALA A 389 -36.44 16.44 8.61
N ARG A 390 -35.88 16.18 7.42
CA ARG A 390 -36.66 15.70 6.26
C ARG A 390 -37.22 14.29 6.45
N ARG A 391 -36.46 13.37 7.06
CA ARG A 391 -36.96 12.03 7.42
C ARG A 391 -38.07 12.10 8.47
N LEU A 392 -37.91 12.92 9.49
CA LEU A 392 -38.92 13.15 10.52
C LEU A 392 -40.20 13.78 9.95
N ARG A 393 -40.08 14.73 9.00
CA ARG A 393 -41.25 15.26 8.26
C ARG A 393 -42.00 14.17 7.49
N LYS A 394 -41.30 13.27 6.79
CA LYS A 394 -41.91 12.14 6.07
C LYS A 394 -42.63 11.15 7.00
N ILE A 395 -42.10 10.91 8.19
CA ILE A 395 -42.73 10.04 9.20
C ILE A 395 -43.98 10.72 9.78
N LYS A 396 -43.92 12.03 10.05
CA LYS A 396 -45.06 12.81 10.57
C LYS A 396 -46.22 12.89 9.56
N THR A 397 -45.93 13.08 8.27
CA THR A 397 -46.96 13.06 7.21
C THR A 397 -47.61 11.70 6.99
N ARG A 398 -46.93 10.60 7.37
CA ARG A 398 -47.46 9.24 7.23
C ARG A 398 -48.38 8.84 8.38
N ASN A 399 -48.20 9.46 9.55
CA ASN A 399 -48.92 9.10 10.78
C ASN A 399 -50.04 10.09 11.16
N ASN A 400 -50.14 11.28 10.56
CA ASN A 400 -51.30 12.16 10.75
C ASN A 400 -51.45 13.23 9.64
N PRO A 401 -52.39 13.08 8.68
CA PRO A 401 -52.49 13.99 7.52
C PRO A 401 -53.09 15.38 7.80
N THR A 402 -53.70 15.62 8.96
CA THR A 402 -54.68 16.72 9.14
C THR A 402 -54.25 17.88 10.04
N LYS A 403 -52.96 18.02 10.37
CA LYS A 403 -52.44 19.26 11.00
C LYS A 403 -51.23 19.79 10.23
N TRP A 404 -51.51 20.55 9.18
CA TRP A 404 -50.54 21.45 8.56
C TRP A 404 -50.67 22.82 9.24
N ASP A 405 -49.65 23.23 9.99
CA ASP A 405 -49.48 24.63 10.40
C ASP A 405 -48.45 25.25 9.44
N PRO A 406 -48.83 26.23 8.59
CA PRO A 406 -47.93 26.82 7.60
C PRO A 406 -46.84 27.73 8.19
N ASN A 407 -46.87 28.04 9.50
CA ASN A 407 -46.02 29.09 10.08
C ASN A 407 -44.67 28.63 10.64
N ILE A 408 -44.22 27.40 10.40
CA ILE A 408 -42.82 27.02 10.69
C ILE A 408 -41.93 27.44 9.51
N GLY A 409 -41.75 28.75 9.38
CA GLY A 409 -40.70 29.35 8.57
C GLY A 409 -39.37 29.20 9.29
N ILE A 410 -38.41 28.49 8.69
CA ILE A 410 -37.00 28.63 9.06
C ILE A 410 -36.41 29.61 8.04
N GLU A 411 -36.47 30.90 8.37
CA GLU A 411 -35.63 31.89 7.72
C GLU A 411 -34.20 31.73 8.21
N SER A 412 -33.30 31.56 7.26
CA SER A 412 -31.86 31.50 7.45
C SER A 412 -31.28 32.90 7.41
N VAL A 413 -30.65 33.33 8.50
CA VAL A 413 -29.62 34.39 8.46
C VAL A 413 -28.49 33.94 9.38
N LEU A 414 -27.28 33.83 8.83
CA LEU A 414 -26.06 34.43 9.38
C LEU A 414 -24.94 34.32 8.35
N ASN A 415 -24.40 35.49 7.99
CA ASN A 415 -23.28 35.73 7.10
C ASN A 415 -21.92 35.51 7.80
N TYR A 416 -20.87 35.47 6.97
CA TYR A 416 -19.42 35.60 7.25
C TYR A 416 -18.70 34.35 7.75
N GLY A 417 -17.43 34.09 7.44
CA GLY A 417 -16.36 34.85 6.74
C GLY A 417 -15.04 34.18 7.14
N PHE A 418 -14.10 34.02 6.20
CA PHE A 418 -12.80 33.35 6.46
C PHE A 418 -11.96 34.13 7.48
N VAL A 419 -11.43 33.46 8.51
CA VAL A 419 -10.25 33.92 9.26
C VAL A 419 -9.31 32.73 9.51
N ASN A 420 -8.07 32.89 9.05
CA ASN A 420 -6.98 31.94 9.16
C ASN A 420 -6.36 31.98 10.57
N ASN A 421 -6.54 30.92 11.39
CA ASN A 421 -5.53 30.46 12.37
C ASN A 421 -5.90 29.06 12.94
N PRO A 422 -4.96 28.14 13.23
CA PRO A 422 -5.28 26.74 13.53
C PRO A 422 -5.64 26.39 14.98
N ASP A 423 -5.55 27.30 15.95
CA ASP A 423 -5.60 26.92 17.38
C ASP A 423 -6.80 27.42 18.20
N GLU A 424 -7.78 28.10 17.60
CA GLU A 424 -9.00 28.52 18.33
C GLU A 424 -10.25 28.40 17.46
N VAL A 425 -11.14 27.46 17.81
CA VAL A 425 -12.58 27.57 17.53
C VAL A 425 -13.36 27.08 18.74
N SER A 426 -13.83 28.03 19.54
CA SER A 426 -14.88 27.84 20.54
C SER A 426 -16.16 28.50 20.05
N PHE A 427 -17.29 27.78 20.00
CA PHE A 427 -18.62 28.39 20.02
C PHE A 427 -19.61 27.56 20.83
N SER A 428 -20.36 28.26 21.69
CA SER A 428 -21.42 27.73 22.54
C SER A 428 -22.76 28.41 22.24
N TYR A 429 -23.83 27.61 22.31
CA TYR A 429 -25.25 27.89 22.56
C TYR A 429 -26.08 28.80 21.63
N THR A 430 -27.26 28.28 21.25
CA THR A 430 -28.51 29.05 21.34
C THR A 430 -29.58 28.26 22.08
N ARG A 431 -30.08 28.89 23.15
CA ARG A 431 -31.20 28.54 24.02
C ARG A 431 -32.51 28.67 23.25
N ILE A 432 -33.36 27.64 23.20
CA ILE A 432 -34.77 27.82 22.82
C ILE A 432 -35.55 28.04 24.11
N GLN A 433 -35.94 29.29 24.37
CA GLN A 433 -36.86 29.62 25.45
C GLN A 433 -38.27 29.11 25.15
N HIS A 434 -38.97 28.71 26.21
CA HIS A 434 -40.39 28.40 26.26
C HIS A 434 -41.25 29.44 25.50
N PHE A 435 -42.24 28.94 24.76
CA PHE A 435 -43.52 29.63 24.64
C PHE A 435 -44.58 28.77 25.33
N ASN A 436 -45.07 29.27 26.46
CA ASN A 436 -46.39 28.89 26.99
C ASN A 436 -47.44 29.39 26.02
N PHE A 437 -48.47 28.60 25.73
CA PHE A 437 -49.82 29.12 25.54
C PHE A 437 -50.86 28.11 26.05
N LEU A 438 -51.87 28.69 26.72
CA LEU A 438 -53.07 28.10 27.32
C LEU A 438 -53.86 27.18 26.38
#